data_AF-A0A0L0BG40-F1
#
_entry.id   AF-A0A0L0BG40-F1
#
_cell.length_a   1.000
_cell.length_b   1.000
_cell.length_c   1.000
_cell.angle_alpha   90.00
_cell.angle_beta   90.00
_cell.angle_gamma   90.00
#
_symmetry.space_group_name_H-M   'P 1'
#
loop_
_entity.id
_entity.type
_entity.pdbx_description
1 polymer ?
#
loop_
_entity_poly.entity_id
_entity_poly.type
_entity_poly.pdbx_seq_one_letter_code
_entity_poly.pdbx_strand_id
1 'polypeptide(L)'
;MVYLSAARGYETVSHDAQIAQTRTLEDLATEALEAQKDGPPKLSNLSRVGITITDDQGTQYEPSGFRMIGDGIGWDDMRVYTPAPPSHAAMLHLDFTVDGDSTSRSCDVDLTTR
;
A
#
# COMPACT_ATOMS: atom_id res chain seq x y z
N MET A 1 15.68 10.28 -0.24
CA MET A 1 14.74 9.46 0.55
C MET A 1 13.86 8.72 -0.43
N VAL A 2 13.22 7.62 -0.03
CA VAL A 2 12.19 6.96 -0.83
C VAL A 2 10.83 7.33 -0.26
N TYR A 3 9.88 7.70 -1.12
CA TYR A 3 8.52 8.04 -0.74
C TYR A 3 7.59 7.02 -1.36
N LEU A 4 6.78 6.35 -0.53
CA LEU A 4 5.74 5.45 -0.98
C LEU A 4 4.40 6.02 -0.58
N SER A 5 3.55 6.27 -1.57
CA SER A 5 2.20 6.80 -1.36
C SER A 5 1.14 5.81 -1.82
N ALA A 6 0.07 5.69 -1.05
CA ALA A 6 -1.16 5.07 -1.48
C ALA A 6 -2.31 6.05 -1.27
N ALA A 7 -3.27 6.03 -2.18
CA ALA A 7 -4.47 6.84 -2.06
C ALA A 7 -5.68 6.05 -2.51
N ARG A 8 -6.81 6.33 -1.87
CA ARG A 8 -8.14 5.95 -2.35
C ARG A 8 -8.95 7.23 -2.54
N GLY A 9 -9.23 7.57 -3.79
CA GLY A 9 -10.10 8.69 -4.13
C GLY A 9 -11.56 8.27 -4.20
N TYR A 10 -12.46 9.26 -4.31
CA TYR A 10 -13.89 9.04 -4.55
C TYR A 10 -14.16 8.26 -5.85
N GLU A 11 -13.30 8.43 -6.86
CA GLU A 11 -13.38 7.68 -8.12
C GLU A 11 -13.15 6.18 -7.89
N THR A 12 -12.10 5.81 -7.14
CA THR A 12 -11.83 4.41 -6.77
C THR A 12 -13.01 3.80 -6.01
N VAL A 13 -13.57 4.53 -5.04
CA VAL A 13 -14.76 4.08 -4.30
C VAL A 13 -15.95 3.86 -5.23
N SER A 14 -16.17 4.78 -6.17
CA SER A 14 -17.29 4.69 -7.11
C SER A 14 -17.12 3.51 -8.09
N HIS A 15 -15.90 3.28 -8.56
CA HIS A 15 -15.55 2.14 -9.41
C HIS A 15 -15.75 0.81 -8.68
N ASP A 16 -15.26 0.69 -7.44
CA ASP A 16 -15.42 -0.51 -6.62
C ASP A 16 -16.92 -0.80 -6.37
N ALA A 17 -17.72 0.25 -6.14
CA ALA A 17 -19.16 0.13 -6.00
C ALA A 17 -19.86 -0.36 -7.28
N GLN A 18 -19.38 0.04 -8.47
CA GLN A 18 -19.90 -0.46 -9.75
C GLN A 18 -19.56 -1.94 -9.95
N ILE A 19 -18.34 -2.36 -9.61
CA ILE A 19 -17.97 -3.78 -9.63
C ILE A 19 -18.86 -4.57 -8.68
N ALA A 20 -19.08 -4.07 -7.46
CA ALA A 20 -19.94 -4.72 -6.48
C ALA A 20 -21.37 -4.94 -6.99
N GLN A 21 -21.91 -4.05 -7.83
CA GLN A 21 -23.26 -4.22 -8.41
C GLN A 21 -23.38 -5.42 -9.38
N THR A 22 -22.26 -5.92 -9.90
CA THR A 22 -22.25 -7.10 -10.78
C THR A 22 -22.22 -8.43 -10.01
N ARG A 23 -22.12 -8.37 -8.68
CA ARG A 23 -21.95 -9.54 -7.82
C ARG A 23 -23.26 -10.00 -7.21
N THR A 24 -23.29 -11.26 -6.80
CA THR A 24 -24.47 -11.82 -6.14
C THR A 24 -24.62 -11.23 -4.74
N LEU A 25 -25.86 -11.21 -4.23
CA LEU A 25 -26.14 -10.73 -2.88
C LEU A 25 -25.42 -11.56 -1.81
N GLU A 26 -25.21 -12.86 -2.04
CA GLU A 26 -24.49 -13.76 -1.14
C GLU A 26 -22.99 -13.44 -1.08
N ASP A 27 -22.37 -13.12 -2.21
CA ASP A 27 -20.97 -12.70 -2.27
C ASP A 27 -20.76 -11.39 -1.50
N LEU A 28 -21.64 -10.41 -1.74
CA LEU A 28 -21.59 -9.12 -1.06
C LEU A 28 -21.85 -9.25 0.44
N ALA A 29 -22.76 -10.12 0.86
CA ALA A 29 -23.04 -10.38 2.27
C ALA A 29 -21.83 -11.05 2.96
N THR A 30 -21.19 -12.00 2.29
CA THR A 30 -19.97 -12.65 2.79
C THR A 30 -18.84 -11.65 2.95
N GLU A 31 -18.60 -10.80 1.94
CA GLU A 31 -17.59 -9.74 2.03
C GLU A 31 -17.92 -8.68 3.07
N ALA A 32 -19.18 -8.27 3.18
CA ALA A 32 -19.60 -7.31 4.19
C ALA A 32 -19.44 -7.88 5.61
N LEU A 33 -19.63 -9.19 5.79
CA LEU A 33 -19.39 -9.88 7.05
C LEU A 33 -17.88 -9.93 7.37
N GLU A 34 -17.04 -10.24 6.39
CA GLU A 34 -15.58 -10.21 6.56
C GLU A 34 -15.08 -8.78 6.81
N ALA A 35 -15.55 -7.80 6.03
CA ALA A 35 -15.20 -6.39 6.21
C ALA A 35 -15.73 -5.81 7.54
N GLN A 36 -16.84 -6.32 8.07
CA GLN A 36 -17.33 -5.94 9.41
C GLN A 36 -16.39 -6.38 10.54
N LYS A 37 -15.60 -7.45 10.34
CA LYS A 37 -14.56 -7.83 11.32
C LYS A 37 -13.47 -6.77 11.40
N ASP A 38 -13.19 -6.10 10.28
CA ASP A 38 -12.18 -5.03 10.18
C ASP A 38 -12.76 -3.61 10.39
N GLY A 39 -14.10 -3.46 10.36
CA GLY A 39 -14.81 -2.17 10.39
C GLY A 39 -14.71 -1.40 9.06
N PRO A 40 -15.44 -0.28 8.87
CA PRO A 40 -15.15 0.61 7.72
C PRO A 40 -13.66 0.98 7.76
N PRO A 41 -12.95 1.08 6.63
CA PRO A 41 -11.52 1.38 6.64
C PRO A 41 -11.30 2.77 7.23
N LYS A 42 -11.02 2.80 8.54
CA LYS A 42 -10.65 4.01 9.30
C LYS A 42 -9.20 4.40 9.06
N LEU A 43 -8.44 3.52 8.42
CA LEU A 43 -7.01 3.60 8.19
C LEU A 43 -6.72 3.19 6.74
N SER A 44 -5.66 3.76 6.17
CA SER A 44 -5.13 3.39 4.86
C SER A 44 -4.81 1.90 4.78
N ASN A 45 -4.98 1.27 3.61
CA ASN A 45 -4.57 -0.13 3.39
C ASN A 45 -3.07 -0.34 3.67
N LEU A 46 -2.24 0.70 3.49
CA LEU A 46 -0.83 0.60 3.88
C LEU A 46 -0.68 0.35 5.37
N SER A 47 -1.60 0.77 6.25
CA SER A 47 -1.46 0.64 7.70
C SER A 47 -1.22 -0.79 8.18
N ARG A 48 -1.77 -1.79 7.46
CA ARG A 48 -1.51 -3.23 7.72
C ARG A 48 -0.36 -3.79 6.91
N VAL A 49 -0.03 -3.15 5.79
CA VAL A 49 1.05 -3.59 4.90
C VAL A 49 2.39 -3.14 5.49
N GLY A 50 3.30 -4.05 5.77
CA GLY A 50 4.71 -3.74 5.98
C GLY A 50 5.47 -3.81 4.65
N ILE A 51 6.52 -3.02 4.52
CA ILE A 51 7.38 -3.02 3.33
C ILE A 51 8.82 -2.99 3.79
N THR A 52 9.59 -3.99 3.36
CA THR A 52 11.05 -3.97 3.43
C THR A 52 11.57 -3.54 2.06
N ILE A 53 12.48 -2.58 2.06
CA ILE A 53 13.03 -2.02 0.82
C ILE A 53 14.53 -2.24 0.83
N THR A 54 15.05 -2.79 -0.27
CA THR A 54 16.48 -2.88 -0.55
C THR A 54 16.78 -2.38 -1.96
N ASP A 55 18.05 -2.13 -2.28
CA ASP A 55 18.48 -1.87 -3.65
C ASP A 55 19.54 -2.87 -4.12
N ASP A 56 19.88 -2.78 -5.41
CA ASP A 56 20.91 -3.59 -6.07
C ASP A 56 22.34 -3.34 -5.54
N GLN A 57 22.53 -2.32 -4.70
CA GLN A 57 23.78 -2.01 -4.01
C GLN A 57 23.80 -2.55 -2.57
N GLY A 58 22.72 -3.21 -2.13
CA GLY A 58 22.58 -3.76 -0.78
C GLY A 58 22.21 -2.74 0.28
N THR A 59 21.80 -1.52 -0.09
CA THR A 59 21.30 -0.54 0.86
C THR A 59 19.96 -1.02 1.43
N GLN A 60 19.84 -0.99 2.75
CA GLN A 60 18.57 -1.21 3.44
C GLN A 60 17.95 0.14 3.78
N TYR A 61 16.65 0.29 3.52
CA TYR A 61 15.93 1.53 3.80
C TYR A 61 15.01 1.36 5.00
N GLU A 62 15.18 2.23 5.98
CA GLU A 62 14.43 2.22 7.22
C GLU A 62 13.29 3.24 7.20
N PRO A 63 12.12 2.92 7.78
CA PRO A 63 11.04 3.88 7.96
C PRO A 63 11.50 5.09 8.78
N SER A 64 11.33 6.29 8.23
CA SER A 64 11.74 7.54 8.87
C SER A 64 10.59 8.50 9.15
N GLY A 65 9.39 8.24 8.63
CA GLY A 65 8.22 9.06 8.85
C GLY A 65 7.00 8.58 8.07
N PHE A 66 5.83 9.11 8.45
CA PHE A 66 4.58 8.85 7.76
C PHE A 66 3.67 10.08 7.81
N ARG A 67 2.72 10.16 6.88
CA ARG A 67 1.63 11.13 6.83
C ARG A 67 0.39 10.43 6.31
N MET A 68 -0.72 10.53 7.04
CA MET A 68 -2.02 10.02 6.59
C MET A 68 -3.08 11.11 6.75
N ILE A 69 -3.89 11.31 5.71
CA ILE A 69 -5.03 12.22 5.69
C ILE A 69 -6.23 11.46 5.11
N GLY A 70 -7.39 11.53 5.76
CA GLY A 70 -8.60 10.91 5.24
C GLY A 70 -9.85 11.39 5.96
N ASP A 71 -11.00 11.23 5.28
CA ASP A 71 -12.33 11.55 5.79
C ASP A 71 -13.16 10.28 6.12
N GLY A 72 -12.54 9.10 5.99
CA GLY A 72 -13.16 7.79 6.17
C GLY A 72 -13.77 7.21 4.88
N ILE A 73 -13.90 8.00 3.82
CA ILE A 73 -14.32 7.55 2.48
C ILE A 73 -13.11 7.56 1.55
N GLY A 74 -12.42 8.69 1.46
CA GLY A 74 -11.13 8.83 0.80
C GLY A 74 -9.98 8.91 1.80
N TRP A 75 -8.80 8.52 1.34
CA TRP A 75 -7.57 8.66 2.10
C TRP A 75 -6.35 8.83 1.18
N ASP A 76 -5.34 9.51 1.70
CA ASP A 76 -3.99 9.66 1.15
C ASP A 76 -3.01 9.34 2.28
N ASP A 77 -2.13 8.37 2.05
CA ASP A 77 -1.12 7.91 2.99
C ASP A 77 0.25 7.89 2.30
N MET A 78 1.24 8.47 2.96
CA MET A 78 2.62 8.54 2.49
C MET A 78 3.56 8.06 3.59
N ARG A 79 4.44 7.14 3.22
CA ARG A 79 5.56 6.67 4.03
C ARG A 79 6.88 7.17 3.47
N VAL A 80 7.79 7.49 4.37
CA VAL A 80 9.12 8.00 4.04
C VAL A 80 10.15 7.02 4.56
N TYR A 81 11.11 6.67 3.70
CA TYR A 81 12.21 5.78 4.02
C TYR A 81 13.56 6.46 3.77
N THR A 82 14.52 6.16 4.64
CA THR A 82 15.90 6.66 4.59
C THR A 82 16.90 5.52 4.56
N PRO A 83 18.07 5.66 3.92
CA PRO A 83 18.61 6.88 3.30
C PRO A 83 17.99 7.22 1.94
N ALA A 84 18.53 8.24 1.26
CA ALA A 84 18.25 8.40 -0.17
C ALA A 84 18.92 7.27 -0.96
N PRO A 85 18.31 6.80 -2.06
CA PRO A 85 18.99 5.84 -2.91
C PRO A 85 20.35 6.34 -3.36
N PRO A 86 21.41 5.51 -3.30
CA PRO A 86 22.71 5.84 -3.86
C PRO A 86 22.57 6.25 -5.34
N SER A 87 23.42 7.16 -5.81
CA SER A 87 23.38 7.63 -7.21
C SER A 87 23.61 6.53 -8.26
N HIS A 88 24.15 5.39 -7.84
CA HIS A 88 24.43 4.22 -8.67
C HIS A 88 23.41 3.10 -8.52
N ALA A 89 22.44 3.23 -7.62
CA ALA A 89 21.35 2.26 -7.51
C ALA A 89 20.48 2.32 -8.77
N ALA A 90 20.26 1.17 -9.39
CA ALA A 90 19.47 1.04 -10.60
C ALA A 90 18.08 0.46 -10.31
N MET A 91 17.91 -0.25 -9.19
CA MET A 91 16.68 -0.97 -8.88
C MET A 91 16.37 -0.94 -7.39
N LEU A 92 15.10 -0.76 -7.04
CA LEU A 92 14.60 -1.02 -5.69
C LEU A 92 13.84 -2.34 -5.68
N HIS A 93 14.11 -3.18 -4.68
CA HIS A 93 13.34 -4.38 -4.38
C HIS A 93 12.43 -4.09 -3.18
N LEU A 94 11.13 -4.36 -3.33
CA LEU A 94 10.14 -4.18 -2.29
C LEU A 94 9.53 -5.53 -1.93
N ASP A 95 9.71 -5.97 -0.68
CA ASP A 95 9.04 -7.14 -0.11
C ASP A 95 7.86 -6.71 0.76
N PHE A 96 6.70 -7.33 0.54
CA PHE A 96 5.47 -6.96 1.23
C PHE A 96 5.12 -7.95 2.35
N THR A 97 4.75 -7.41 3.51
CA THR A 97 4.13 -8.16 4.61
C THR A 97 2.73 -7.62 4.89
N VAL A 98 1.86 -8.43 5.49
CA VAL A 98 0.56 -7.99 6.03
C VAL A 98 0.52 -8.40 7.50
N ASP A 99 0.31 -7.42 8.38
CA ASP A 99 0.32 -7.60 9.85
C ASP A 99 1.60 -8.31 10.36
N GLY A 100 2.73 -8.10 9.66
CA GLY A 100 4.03 -8.70 9.97
C GLY A 100 4.30 -10.02 9.26
N ASP A 101 3.29 -10.68 8.70
CA ASP A 101 3.44 -11.94 7.99
C ASP A 101 3.87 -11.72 6.54
N SER A 102 4.84 -12.51 6.06
CA SER A 102 5.30 -12.42 4.68
C SER A 102 4.20 -12.82 3.70
N THR A 103 3.98 -11.99 2.68
CA THR A 103 3.02 -12.30 1.61
C THR A 103 3.63 -13.15 0.49
N SER A 104 4.96 -13.36 0.50
CA SER A 104 5.72 -13.87 -0.66
C SER A 104 5.50 -13.08 -1.95
N ARG A 105 4.98 -11.84 -1.85
CA ARG A 105 4.85 -10.91 -2.96
C ARG A 105 5.96 -9.87 -2.87
N SER A 106 6.55 -9.59 -4.02
CA SER A 106 7.56 -8.55 -4.17
C SER A 106 7.38 -7.80 -5.47
N CYS A 107 8.02 -6.64 -5.55
CA CYS A 107 8.02 -5.78 -6.73
C CYS A 107 9.41 -5.17 -6.91
N ASP A 108 9.89 -5.14 -8.15
CA ASP A 108 11.10 -4.43 -8.54
C ASP A 108 10.72 -3.12 -9.22
N VAL A 109 11.32 -2.02 -8.76
CA VAL A 109 11.16 -0.68 -9.34
C VAL A 109 12.46 -0.25 -9.99
N ASP A 110 12.43 -0.08 -11.30
CA ASP A 110 13.55 0.44 -12.08
C ASP A 110 13.70 1.96 -11.84
N LEU A 111 14.89 2.39 -11.41
CA LEU A 111 15.24 3.79 -11.16
C LEU A 111 15.89 4.48 -12.37
N THR A 112 16.16 3.74 -13.44
CA THR A 112 16.89 4.23 -14.62
C THR A 112 15.99 4.86 -15.67
N THR A 113 14.68 4.64 -15.59
CA THR A 113 13.69 5.27 -16.47
C THR A 113 13.40 6.70 -15.99
N ARG A 114 14.04 7.68 -16.65
CA ARG A 114 13.70 9.11 -16.59
C ARG A 114 13.29 9.61 -17.96
#